data_AF-A0A920LMW9-F1
#
_entry.id   AF-A0A920LMW9-F1
#
_cell.length_a   1.000
_cell.length_b   1.000
_cell.length_c   1.000
_cell.angle_alpha   90.00
_cell.angle_beta   90.00
_cell.angle_gamma   90.00
#
_symmetry.space_group_name_H-M   'P 1'
#
loop_
_entity.id
_entity.type
_entity.pdbx_description
1 polymer ?
#
loop_
_entity_poly.entity_id
_entity_poly.type
_entity_poly.pdbx_seq_one_letter_code
_entity_poly.pdbx_strand_id
1 'polypeptide(L)'
;MIEETLNNLKLINQLEILIPIAILSVILVAISKSGFGGALGSLGLPVMVLAFPPKLAIAILLPLYLITDIFVAYTWRKFPVLKILKLMVIGGLLGQVLGWICFEYLEDKYILILIGILALITSIRYFKGIFFSQ
;
A
#
# COMPACT_ATOMS: atom_id res chain seq x y z
N MET A 1 10.26 -38.87 -4.59
CA MET A 1 10.18 -38.92 -3.10
C MET A 1 11.05 -37.86 -2.44
N ILE A 2 12.39 -37.84 -2.59
CA ILE A 2 13.27 -36.85 -1.94
C ILE A 2 13.08 -35.42 -2.50
N GLU A 3 12.97 -35.25 -3.82
CA GLU A 3 12.67 -33.93 -4.43
C GLU A 3 11.30 -33.38 -3.99
N GLU A 4 10.34 -34.27 -3.77
CA GLU A 4 8.98 -33.91 -3.35
C GLU A 4 8.96 -33.46 -1.89
N THR A 5 9.68 -34.16 -0.99
CA THR A 5 9.89 -33.67 0.39
C THR A 5 10.69 -32.37 0.43
N LEU A 6 11.68 -32.18 -0.45
CA LEU A 6 12.44 -30.92 -0.53
C LEU A 6 11.56 -29.75 -1.00
N ASN A 7 10.69 -29.97 -1.98
CA ASN A 7 9.72 -28.97 -2.42
C ASN A 7 8.70 -28.63 -1.33
N ASN A 8 8.21 -29.64 -0.60
CA ASN A 8 7.30 -29.43 0.52
C ASN A 8 7.98 -28.62 1.64
N LEU A 9 9.23 -28.94 1.99
CA LEU A 9 10.00 -28.15 2.97
C LEU A 9 10.26 -26.71 2.48
N LYS A 10 10.53 -26.51 1.20
CA LYS A 10 10.71 -25.18 0.61
C LYS A 10 9.41 -24.37 0.64
N LEU A 11 8.27 -24.98 0.31
CA LEU A 11 6.96 -24.34 0.39
C LEU A 11 6.57 -23.96 1.82
N ILE A 12 6.79 -24.85 2.79
CA ILE A 12 6.53 -24.59 4.21
C ILE A 12 7.37 -23.40 4.68
N ASN A 13 8.68 -23.41 4.39
CA ASN A 13 9.58 -22.32 4.78
C ASN A 13 9.23 -20.98 4.08
N GLN A 14 8.75 -21.01 2.83
CA GLN A 14 8.29 -19.79 2.17
C GLN A 14 7.02 -19.23 2.80
N LEU A 15 6.03 -20.07 3.12
CA LEU A 15 4.79 -19.65 3.77
C LEU A 15 5.04 -19.06 5.17
N GLU A 16 5.94 -19.68 5.94
CA GLU A 16 6.34 -19.19 7.26
C GLU A 16 6.97 -17.79 7.22
N ILE A 17 7.60 -17.41 6.10
CA ILE A 17 8.20 -16.08 5.92
C ILE A 17 7.17 -15.11 5.31
N LEU A 18 6.38 -15.54 4.35
CA LEU A 18 5.41 -14.71 3.62
C LEU A 18 4.27 -14.21 4.52
N ILE A 19 3.71 -15.09 5.36
CA ILE A 19 2.59 -14.77 6.27
C ILE A 19 2.94 -13.67 7.28
N PRO A 20 4.03 -13.75 8.07
CA PRO A 20 4.35 -12.71 9.03
C PRO A 20 4.71 -11.39 8.35
N ILE A 21 5.32 -11.40 7.17
CA ILE A 21 5.58 -10.17 6.40
C ILE A 21 4.27 -9.52 5.95
N ALA A 22 3.31 -10.31 5.46
CA ALA A 22 1.98 -9.82 5.09
C ALA A 22 1.25 -9.23 6.31
N ILE A 23 1.27 -9.94 7.44
CA ILE A 23 0.68 -9.48 8.70
C ILE A 23 1.34 -8.17 9.15
N LEU A 24 2.68 -8.09 9.12
CA LEU A 24 3.42 -6.89 9.49
C LEU A 24 3.05 -5.71 8.58
N SER A 25 3.03 -5.91 7.26
CA SER A 25 2.62 -4.91 6.28
C SER A 25 1.21 -4.40 6.56
N VAL A 26 0.26 -5.31 6.78
CA VAL A 26 -1.14 -4.98 7.06
C VAL A 26 -1.28 -4.20 8.38
N ILE A 27 -0.56 -4.60 9.43
CA ILE A 27 -0.56 -3.90 10.72
C ILE A 27 0.00 -2.48 10.57
N LEU A 28 1.12 -2.31 9.85
CA LEU A 28 1.70 -1.00 9.58
C LEU A 28 0.72 -0.07 8.86
N VAL A 29 0.01 -0.59 7.86
CA VAL A 29 -1.05 0.14 7.14
C VAL A 29 -2.20 0.50 8.07
N ALA A 30 -2.70 -0.46 8.85
CA ALA A 30 -3.83 -0.26 9.75
C ALA A 30 -3.55 0.80 10.82
N ILE A 31 -2.36 0.77 11.43
CA ILE A 31 -1.94 1.77 12.44
C ILE A 31 -1.81 3.17 11.80
N SER A 32 -1.35 3.26 10.57
CA SER A 32 -1.25 4.56 9.88
C SER A 32 -2.61 5.15 9.56
N LYS A 33 -3.55 4.34 9.06
CA LYS A 33 -4.91 4.80 8.75
C LYS A 33 -5.75 5.14 10.00
N SER A 34 -5.40 4.62 11.19
CA SER A 34 -6.09 4.96 12.45
C SER A 34 -5.65 6.29 13.08
N GLY A 35 -4.72 7.00 12.44
CA GLY A 35 -4.26 8.33 12.89
C GLY A 35 -3.04 8.30 13.81
N PHE A 36 -2.55 7.12 14.19
CA PHE A 36 -1.37 6.96 15.07
C PHE A 36 -0.06 6.73 14.30
N GLY A 37 -0.12 6.27 13.05
CA GLY A 37 1.05 5.76 12.36
C GLY A 37 1.70 6.69 11.34
N GLY A 38 1.48 8.01 11.37
CA GLY A 38 2.18 9.01 10.54
C GLY A 38 2.81 8.48 9.24
N ALA A 39 4.15 8.41 9.20
CA ALA A 39 4.92 7.89 8.07
C ALA A 39 4.99 6.35 7.96
N LEU A 40 4.63 5.60 9.01
CA LEU A 40 4.70 4.12 9.03
C LEU A 40 3.79 3.47 7.98
N GLY A 41 2.68 4.11 7.60
CA GLY A 41 1.79 3.58 6.55
C GLY A 41 2.43 3.55 5.17
N SER A 42 3.40 4.45 4.92
CA SER A 42 4.14 4.47 3.66
C SER A 42 5.09 3.28 3.52
N LEU A 43 5.42 2.60 4.63
CA LEU A 43 6.27 1.41 4.65
C LEU A 43 5.49 0.11 4.39
N GLY A 44 4.16 0.12 4.53
CA GLY A 44 3.34 -1.08 4.35
C GLY A 44 3.48 -1.70 2.97
N LEU A 45 3.27 -0.91 1.91
CA LEU A 45 3.40 -1.40 0.53
C LEU A 45 4.83 -1.85 0.18
N PRO A 46 5.91 -1.08 0.47
CA PRO A 46 7.28 -1.53 0.27
C PRO A 46 7.61 -2.86 0.96
N VAL A 47 7.21 -3.04 2.22
CA VAL A 47 7.42 -4.29 2.97
C VAL A 47 6.72 -5.46 2.28
N MET A 48 5.51 -5.25 1.76
CA MET A 48 4.76 -6.27 1.04
C MET A 48 5.46 -6.67 -0.27
N VAL A 49 5.95 -5.70 -1.03
CA VAL A 49 6.57 -5.91 -2.35
C VAL A 49 7.94 -6.59 -2.26
N LEU A 50 8.61 -6.56 -1.10
CA LEU A 50 9.83 -7.34 -0.88
C LEU A 50 9.58 -8.85 -0.87
N ALA A 51 8.37 -9.28 -0.52
CA ALA A 51 8.02 -10.70 -0.37
C ALA A 51 7.05 -11.19 -1.45
N PHE A 52 6.22 -10.31 -2.01
CA PHE A 52 5.19 -10.65 -2.99
C PHE A 52 5.37 -9.89 -4.31
N PRO A 53 4.94 -10.47 -5.45
CA PRO A 53 4.80 -9.73 -6.69
C PRO A 53 3.98 -8.45 -6.50
N PRO A 54 4.35 -7.31 -7.10
CA PRO A 54 3.69 -6.02 -6.84
C PRO A 54 2.18 -6.02 -7.08
N LYS A 55 1.72 -6.71 -8.14
CA LYS A 55 0.28 -6.84 -8.44
C LYS A 55 -0.47 -7.56 -7.33
N LEU A 56 0.11 -8.63 -6.80
CA LEU A 56 -0.49 -9.42 -5.73
C LEU A 56 -0.47 -8.65 -4.39
N ALA A 57 0.62 -7.94 -4.10
CA ALA A 57 0.71 -7.05 -2.95
C ALA A 57 -0.41 -5.99 -2.97
N ILE A 58 -0.62 -5.31 -4.10
CA ILE A 58 -1.70 -4.33 -4.28
C ILE A 58 -3.07 -5.00 -4.16
N ALA A 59 -3.26 -6.18 -4.74
CA ALA A 59 -4.51 -6.92 -4.68
C ALA A 59 -4.91 -7.29 -3.24
N ILE A 60 -3.95 -7.63 -2.38
CA ILE A 60 -4.20 -7.92 -0.96
C ILE A 60 -4.51 -6.64 -0.18
N LEU A 61 -3.80 -5.54 -0.46
CA LEU A 61 -3.95 -4.29 0.28
C LEU A 61 -5.18 -3.48 -0.15
N LEU A 62 -5.66 -3.60 -1.39
CA LEU A 62 -6.82 -2.86 -1.91
C LEU A 62 -8.11 -3.05 -1.07
N PRO A 63 -8.57 -4.28 -0.78
CA PRO A 63 -9.73 -4.50 0.09
C PRO A 63 -9.54 -3.90 1.48
N LEU A 64 -8.32 -4.00 2.01
CA LEU A 64 -7.98 -3.44 3.31
C LEU A 64 -8.11 -1.92 3.31
N TYR A 65 -7.56 -1.24 2.30
CA TYR A 65 -7.71 0.21 2.15
C TYR A 65 -9.18 0.61 2.08
N LEU A 66 -9.99 -0.10 1.29
CA LEU A 66 -11.43 0.18 1.15
C LEU A 66 -12.17 0.08 2.48
N ILE A 67 -11.92 -0.98 3.26
CA ILE A 67 -12.53 -1.17 4.58
C ILE A 67 -12.13 -0.03 5.53
N THR A 68 -10.85 0.34 5.54
CA THR A 68 -10.39 1.44 6.39
C THR A 68 -11.00 2.79 5.99
N ASP A 69 -11.17 3.03 4.70
CA ASP A 69 -11.78 4.27 4.18
C ASP A 69 -13.25 4.37 4.56
N ILE A 70 -14.00 3.26 4.47
CA ILE A 70 -15.40 3.20 4.92
C ILE A 70 -15.50 3.49 6.42
N PHE A 71 -14.62 2.91 7.23
CA PHE A 71 -14.64 3.09 8.68
C PHE A 71 -14.32 4.55 9.08
N VAL A 72 -13.35 5.17 8.41
CA VAL A 72 -13.00 6.58 8.61
C VAL A 72 -14.17 7.47 8.20
N ALA A 73 -14.77 7.23 7.03
CA ALA A 73 -15.93 7.99 6.56
C ALA A 73 -17.13 7.85 7.51
N TYR A 74 -17.37 6.65 8.03
CA TYR A 74 -18.44 6.38 9.00
C TYR A 74 -18.22 7.13 10.32
N THR A 75 -16.99 7.13 10.82
CA THR A 75 -16.62 7.82 12.07
C THR A 75 -16.78 9.34 11.95
N TRP A 76 -16.38 9.91 10.81
CA TRP A 76 -16.37 11.37 10.58
C TRP A 76 -17.65 11.93 9.94
N ARG A 77 -18.71 11.11 9.80
CA ARG A 77 -19.96 11.49 9.11
C ARG A 77 -20.68 12.71 9.67
N LYS A 78 -20.40 13.12 10.91
CA LYS A 78 -21.09 14.23 11.60
C LYS A 78 -20.50 15.62 11.30
N PHE A 79 -19.32 15.70 10.70
CA PHE A 79 -18.66 16.97 10.36
C PHE A 79 -18.26 17.09 8.87
N PRO A 80 -19.19 16.88 7.91
CA PRO A 80 -18.83 16.90 6.50
C PRO A 80 -18.75 18.32 5.93
N VAL A 81 -17.58 18.72 5.43
CA VAL A 81 -17.46 19.88 4.54
C VAL A 81 -17.73 19.44 3.10
N LEU A 82 -19.01 19.42 2.71
CA LEU A 82 -19.48 18.82 1.45
C LEU A 82 -18.75 19.33 0.19
N LYS A 83 -18.35 20.59 0.16
CA LYS A 83 -17.63 21.18 -0.99
C LYS A 83 -16.25 20.52 -1.20
N ILE A 84 -15.50 20.36 -0.11
CA ILE A 84 -14.17 19.73 -0.13
C ILE A 84 -14.33 18.23 -0.36
N LEU A 85 -15.29 17.60 0.33
CA LEU A 85 -15.55 16.17 0.20
C LEU A 85 -15.88 15.77 -1.24
N LYS A 86 -16.74 16.53 -1.94
CA LYS A 86 -17.04 16.27 -3.36
C LYS A 86 -15.80 16.38 -4.23
N LEU A 87 -14.96 17.40 -4.02
CA LEU A 87 -13.74 17.57 -4.79
C LEU A 87 -12.76 16.40 -4.57
N MET A 88 -12.58 15.98 -3.32
CA MET A 88 -11.72 14.84 -2.97
C MET A 88 -12.23 13.53 -3.56
N VAL A 89 -13.54 13.26 -3.46
CA VAL A 89 -14.15 12.04 -4.01
C VAL A 89 -14.06 12.01 -5.53
N ILE A 90 -14.37 13.12 -6.21
CA ILE A 90 -14.29 13.18 -7.68
C ILE A 90 -12.84 13.03 -8.14
N GLY A 91 -11.90 13.73 -7.51
CA GLY A 91 -10.47 13.60 -7.84
C GLY A 91 -9.95 12.18 -7.59
N GLY A 92 -10.32 11.58 -6.46
CA GLY A 92 -9.96 10.21 -6.11
C GLY A 92 -10.54 9.18 -7.07
N LEU A 93 -11.83 9.31 -7.43
CA LEU A 93 -12.47 8.44 -8.41
C LEU A 93 -11.84 8.56 -9.79
N LEU A 94 -11.59 9.78 -10.27
CA LEU A 94 -10.91 10.00 -11.54
C LEU A 94 -9.51 9.36 -11.55
N GLY A 95 -8.74 9.56 -10.48
CA GLY A 95 -7.43 8.93 -10.33
C GLY A 95 -7.49 7.41 -10.32
N GLN A 96 -8.45 6.82 -9.59
CA GLN A 96 -8.63 5.37 -9.52
C GLN A 96 -9.05 4.76 -10.86
N VAL A 97 -9.95 5.43 -11.60
CA VAL A 97 -10.38 4.98 -12.93
C VAL A 97 -9.22 5.04 -13.92
N LEU A 98 -8.45 6.14 -13.94
CA LEU A 98 -7.26 6.25 -14.77
C LEU A 98 -6.22 5.19 -14.40
N GLY A 99 -6.02 4.96 -13.09
CA GLY A 99 -5.14 3.91 -12.59
C GLY A 99 -5.57 2.52 -13.04
N TRP A 100 -6.88 2.22 -12.96
CA TRP A 100 -7.44 0.94 -13.39
C TRP A 100 -7.25 0.68 -14.89
N ILE A 101 -7.51 1.68 -15.74
CA ILE A 101 -7.31 1.58 -17.19
C ILE A 101 -5.84 1.31 -17.51
N CYS A 102 -4.92 2.01 -16.83
CA CYS A 102 -3.49 1.78 -17.02
C CYS A 102 -3.05 0.42 -16.50
N PHE A 103 -3.66 -0.09 -15.42
CA PHE A 103 -3.19 -1.29 -14.70
C PHE A 103 -3.09 -2.55 -15.58
N GLU A 104 -3.95 -2.68 -16.58
CA GLU A 104 -3.92 -3.79 -17.54
C GLU A 104 -2.66 -3.79 -18.42
N TYR A 105 -2.12 -2.61 -18.73
CA TYR A 105 -0.93 -2.44 -19.57
C TYR A 105 0.39 -2.47 -18.79
N LEU A 106 0.35 -2.46 -17.45
CA LEU A 106 1.57 -2.45 -16.63
C LEU A 106 2.03 -3.87 -16.29
N GLU A 107 3.23 -4.23 -16.72
CA GLU A 107 3.96 -5.39 -16.19
C GLU A 107 4.50 -5.12 -14.78
N ASP A 108 4.74 -6.18 -14.01
CA ASP A 108 5.21 -6.13 -12.62
C ASP A 108 6.49 -5.28 -12.47
N LYS A 109 7.38 -5.32 -13.46
CA LYS A 109 8.62 -4.55 -13.48
C LYS A 109 8.35 -3.04 -13.51
N TYR A 110 7.39 -2.58 -14.32
CA TYR A 110 7.06 -1.17 -14.42
C TYR A 110 6.42 -0.66 -13.12
N ILE A 111 5.56 -1.47 -12.49
CA ILE A 111 4.96 -1.15 -11.19
C ILE A 111 6.05 -0.99 -10.13
N LEU A 112 7.03 -1.90 -10.08
CA LEU A 112 8.14 -1.83 -9.14
C LEU A 112 8.98 -0.56 -9.32
N ILE A 113 9.29 -0.20 -10.58
CA ILE A 113 10.05 1.01 -10.91
C ILE A 113 9.27 2.27 -10.49
N LEU A 114 7.96 2.32 -10.76
CA LEU A 114 7.12 3.45 -10.37
C LEU A 114 7.06 3.64 -8.85
N ILE A 115 6.85 2.55 -8.09
CA ILE A 115 6.86 2.58 -6.62
C ILE A 115 8.23 3.06 -6.11
N GLY A 116 9.33 2.57 -6.70
CA GLY A 116 10.69 3.00 -6.35
C GLY A 116 10.93 4.48 -6.62
N ILE A 117 10.51 5.00 -7.77
CA ILE A 117 10.60 6.43 -8.10
C ILE A 117 9.76 7.27 -7.13
N LEU A 118 8.54 6.85 -6.81
CA LEU A 118 7.69 7.53 -5.83
C LEU A 118 8.33 7.56 -4.44
N ALA A 119 8.96 6.47 -4.02
CA ALA A 119 9.69 6.40 -2.76
C ALA A 119 10.88 7.39 -2.74
N LEU A 120 11.67 7.44 -3.83
CA LEU A 120 12.79 8.38 -3.95
C LEU A 120 12.33 9.84 -3.95
N ILE A 121 11.30 10.18 -4.74
CA ILE A 121 10.74 11.53 -4.79
C ILE A 121 10.25 11.96 -3.40
N THR A 122 9.53 11.08 -2.70
CA THR A 122 8.99 11.37 -1.37
C THR A 122 10.12 11.53 -0.35
N SER A 123 11.14 10.66 -0.41
CA SER A 123 12.34 10.73 0.44
C SER A 123 13.11 12.03 0.23
N ILE A 124 13.37 12.42 -1.02
CA ILE A 124 14.05 13.68 -1.36
C ILE A 124 13.24 14.88 -0.87
N ARG A 125 11.92 14.87 -1.09
CA ARG A 125 11.04 15.95 -0.62
C ARG A 125 11.04 16.07 0.90
N TYR A 126 11.02 14.95 1.60
CA TYR A 126 11.11 14.92 3.07
C TYR A 126 12.45 15.48 3.56
N PHE A 127 13.57 15.06 2.96
CA PHE A 127 14.90 15.53 3.33
C PHE A 127 15.10 17.02 3.05
N LYS A 128 14.61 17.50 1.90
CA LYS A 128 14.57 18.94 1.60
C LYS A 128 13.71 19.72 2.60
N GLY A 129 12.56 19.19 3.00
CA GLY A 129 11.71 19.82 4.02
C GLY A 129 12.39 19.97 5.37
N ILE A 130 13.23 19.01 5.76
CA ILE A 130 14.07 19.08 6.97
C ILE A 130 15.16 20.15 6.84
N PHE A 131 15.87 20.18 5.71
CA PHE A 131 17.02 21.08 5.52
C PHE A 131 16.65 22.52 5.21
N PHE A 132 15.50 22.76 4.58
CA PHE A 132 15.09 24.09 4.10
C PHE A 132 14.00 24.75 4.97
N SER A 133 13.66 24.14 6.11
CA SER A 133 12.80 24.73 7.14
C SER A 133 13.66 25.39 8.24
N GLN A 134 14.43 26.41 7.87
CA GLN A 134 14.77 27.52 8.76
C GLN A 134 14.18 28.81 8.18
#